data_AF-A0A4R8TKX2-F1
#
_entry.id   AF-A0A4R8TKX2-F1
#
_cell.length_a   1.000
_cell.length_b   1.000
_cell.length_c   1.000
_cell.angle_alpha   90.00
_cell.angle_beta   90.00
_cell.angle_gamma   90.00
#
_symmetry.space_group_name_H-M   'P 1'
#
loop_
_entity.id
_entity.type
_entity.pdbx_description
1 polymer ?
#
loop_
_entity_poly.entity_id
_entity_poly.type
_entity_poly.pdbx_seq_one_letter_code
_entity_poly.pdbx_strand_id
1 'polypeptide(L)'
;MKTAFLSFCALSALASLAEARRACTPDIVRPGLGSYTIVGGDNLNDIAKDFGTTSTQLAAINGIPDPDSIKPGNNLVVPCV
;
A
#
# COMPACT_ATOMS: atom_id res chain seq x y z
N MET A 1 -17.67 19.00 -41.02
CA MET A 1 -18.21 19.74 -39.86
C MET A 1 -18.04 18.88 -38.63
N LYS A 2 -17.15 19.32 -37.72
CA LYS A 2 -17.00 18.93 -36.30
C LYS A 2 -17.29 17.47 -35.90
N THR A 3 -16.24 16.68 -35.74
CA THR A 3 -16.03 15.96 -34.48
C THR A 3 -14.55 16.03 -34.15
N ALA A 4 -14.27 16.60 -32.99
CA ALA A 4 -12.98 17.06 -32.54
C ALA A 4 -12.02 15.90 -32.26
N PHE A 5 -10.76 16.18 -32.57
CA PHE A 5 -9.59 15.47 -32.09
C PHE A 5 -9.54 15.47 -30.55
N LEU A 6 -8.79 14.50 -30.01
CA LEU A 6 -8.18 14.49 -28.68
C LEU A 6 -9.12 14.15 -27.51
N SER A 7 -9.16 12.85 -27.19
CA SER A 7 -8.77 12.49 -25.84
C SER A 7 -7.86 11.27 -25.90
N PHE A 8 -6.57 11.55 -25.88
CA PHE A 8 -5.56 10.62 -25.41
C PHE A 8 -5.92 10.28 -23.96
N CYS A 9 -6.64 9.19 -23.74
CA CYS A 9 -6.46 8.43 -22.50
C CYS A 9 -5.32 7.44 -22.71
N ALA A 10 -4.18 7.94 -23.18
CA ALA A 10 -2.90 7.32 -22.88
C ALA A 10 -2.51 7.80 -21.48
N LEU A 11 -3.16 7.26 -20.46
CA LEU A 11 -2.47 7.03 -19.20
C LEU A 11 -2.11 5.55 -19.13
N SER A 12 -1.56 5.05 -20.23
CA SER A 12 -0.69 3.89 -20.20
C SER A 12 0.47 4.20 -19.26
N ALA A 13 0.50 3.50 -18.14
CA ALA A 13 1.72 3.14 -17.41
C ALA A 13 2.66 4.30 -17.05
N LEU A 14 2.36 4.98 -15.95
CA LEU A 14 3.37 5.27 -14.93
C LEU A 14 3.11 4.40 -13.68
N ALA A 15 2.61 3.18 -13.85
CA ALA A 15 2.84 2.13 -12.86
C ALA A 15 4.29 1.67 -13.06
N SER A 16 5.21 2.46 -12.52
CA SER A 16 6.64 2.24 -12.63
C SER A 16 7.08 1.11 -11.69
N LEU A 17 7.43 -0.04 -12.25
CA LEU A 17 8.49 -0.97 -11.80
C LEU A 17 8.39 -1.57 -10.39
N ALA A 18 7.27 -1.42 -9.67
CA ALA A 18 7.03 -2.01 -8.36
C ALA A 18 6.00 -3.15 -8.40
N GLU A 19 5.88 -3.87 -9.52
CA GLU A 19 4.90 -4.94 -9.75
C GLU A 19 5.07 -6.22 -8.89
N ALA A 20 5.76 -6.13 -7.75
CA ALA A 20 5.82 -7.18 -6.73
C ALA A 20 5.64 -6.66 -5.29
N ARG A 21 5.36 -5.38 -5.08
CA ARG A 21 5.14 -4.79 -3.74
C ARG A 21 3.66 -4.49 -3.58
N ARG A 22 3.08 -4.91 -2.46
CA ARG A 22 1.69 -4.56 -2.07
C ARG A 22 1.44 -3.07 -2.32
N ALA A 23 0.33 -2.74 -2.99
CA ALA A 23 -0.06 -1.35 -3.19
C ALA A 23 -0.62 -0.76 -1.88
N CYS A 24 -0.36 0.52 -1.62
CA CYS A 24 -0.94 1.28 -0.53
C CYS A 24 -1.84 2.39 -1.07
N THR A 25 -2.78 2.85 -0.23
CA THR A 25 -3.48 4.12 -0.44
C THR A 25 -2.74 5.22 0.33
N PRO A 26 -2.11 6.20 -0.33
CA PRO A 26 -1.35 7.25 0.34
C PRO A 26 -2.22 8.10 1.27
N ASP A 27 -1.67 8.44 2.45
CA ASP A 27 -2.28 9.37 3.39
C ASP A 27 -1.79 10.79 3.08
N ILE A 28 -2.69 11.64 2.55
CA ILE A 28 -2.36 13.02 2.19
C ILE A 28 -2.03 13.91 3.41
N VAL A 29 -2.43 13.49 4.62
CA VAL A 29 -2.17 14.23 5.86
C VAL A 29 -0.82 13.84 6.45
N ARG A 30 -0.36 12.61 6.20
CA ARG A 30 0.90 12.05 6.74
C ARG A 30 1.78 11.59 5.58
N PRO A 31 2.58 12.50 4.99
CA PRO A 31 3.49 12.16 3.89
C PRO A 31 4.39 10.98 4.25
N GLY A 32 4.55 10.05 3.31
CA GLY A 32 5.35 8.84 3.49
C GLY A 32 4.62 7.69 4.18
N LEU A 33 3.35 7.87 4.55
CA LEU A 33 2.49 6.83 5.13
C LEU A 33 1.23 6.62 4.29
N GLY A 34 0.62 5.46 4.46
CA GLY A 34 -0.61 5.09 3.78
C GLY A 34 -1.31 3.94 4.47
N SER A 35 -2.36 3.44 3.84
CA SER A 35 -3.13 2.30 4.33
C SER A 35 -3.05 1.13 3.35
N TYR A 36 -2.90 -0.07 3.90
CA TYR A 36 -3.01 -1.34 3.20
C TYR A 36 -4.09 -2.20 3.86
N THR A 37 -4.98 -2.79 3.07
CA THR A 37 -5.98 -3.73 3.60
C THR A 37 -5.40 -5.14 3.57
N ILE A 38 -5.32 -5.76 4.74
CA ILE A 38 -4.79 -7.11 4.92
C ILE A 38 -5.68 -8.10 4.15
N VAL A 39 -5.08 -8.99 3.37
CA VAL A 39 -5.77 -10.05 2.64
C VAL A 39 -5.49 -11.43 3.25
N GLY A 40 -6.27 -12.44 2.85
CA GLY A 40 -6.09 -13.81 3.34
C GLY A 40 -4.70 -14.35 2.98
N GLY A 41 -3.99 -14.88 3.98
CA GLY A 41 -2.63 -15.42 3.82
C GLY A 41 -1.51 -14.43 4.12
N ASP A 42 -1.83 -13.16 4.38
CA ASP A 42 -0.85 -12.20 4.84
C ASP A 42 -0.31 -12.53 6.24
N ASN A 43 0.95 -12.20 6.45
CA ASN A 43 1.55 -12.05 7.77
C ASN A 43 2.30 -10.72 7.84
N LEU A 44 2.55 -10.23 9.04
CA LEU A 44 3.14 -8.89 9.25
C LEU A 44 4.56 -8.78 8.68
N ASN A 45 5.29 -9.89 8.63
CA ASN A 45 6.69 -9.92 8.19
C ASN A 45 6.80 -9.73 6.68
N ASP A 46 5.95 -10.41 5.91
CA ASP A 46 5.88 -10.24 4.46
C ASP A 46 5.36 -8.84 4.11
N ILE A 47 4.33 -8.35 4.82
CA ILE A 47 3.81 -6.98 4.59
C ILE A 47 4.92 -5.96 4.82
N ALA A 48 5.62 -6.06 5.94
CA ALA A 48 6.71 -5.15 6.26
C ALA A 48 7.81 -5.16 5.19
N LYS A 49 8.20 -6.34 4.71
CA LYS A 49 9.22 -6.50 3.66
C LYS A 49 8.82 -5.79 2.37
N ASP A 50 7.57 -5.92 1.94
CA ASP A 50 7.07 -5.29 0.72
C ASP A 50 7.07 -3.76 0.81
N PHE A 51 6.73 -3.23 1.99
CA PHE A 51 6.77 -1.80 2.28
C PHE A 51 8.14 -1.29 2.75
N GLY A 52 9.18 -2.13 2.71
CA GLY A 52 10.55 -1.72 3.03
C GLY A 52 10.78 -1.37 4.51
N THR A 53 10.02 -2.00 5.42
CA THR A 53 10.14 -1.83 6.87
C THR A 53 10.29 -3.18 7.58
N THR A 54 10.22 -3.19 8.92
CA THR A 54 10.28 -4.40 9.75
C THR A 54 8.93 -4.66 10.40
N SER A 55 8.61 -5.92 10.69
CA SER A 55 7.39 -6.30 11.42
C SER A 55 7.28 -5.60 12.77
N THR A 56 8.40 -5.40 13.48
CA THR A 56 8.45 -4.64 14.75
C THR A 56 8.05 -3.18 14.56
N GLN A 57 8.59 -2.48 13.57
CA GLN A 57 8.21 -1.09 13.28
C GLN A 57 6.75 -1.00 12.84
N LEU A 58 6.32 -1.94 12.00
CA LEU A 58 4.96 -2.00 11.51
C LEU A 58 3.94 -2.27 12.63
N ALA A 59 4.27 -3.15 13.56
CA ALA A 59 3.49 -3.39 14.77
C ALA A 59 3.41 -2.14 15.65
N ALA A 60 4.55 -1.45 15.85
CA ALA A 60 4.62 -0.24 16.66
C ALA A 60 3.73 0.89 16.11
N ILE A 61 3.76 1.15 14.79
CA ILE A 61 2.93 2.23 14.20
C ILE A 61 1.43 1.89 14.16
N ASN A 62 1.07 0.61 14.29
CA ASN A 62 -0.33 0.16 14.31
C ASN A 62 -0.83 -0.21 15.71
N GLY A 63 0.01 -0.10 16.75
CA GLY A 63 -0.34 -0.48 18.12
C GLY A 63 -0.67 -1.97 18.27
N ILE A 64 -0.03 -2.85 17.49
CA ILE A 64 -0.25 -4.30 17.52
C ILE A 64 0.66 -4.91 18.60
N PRO A 65 0.11 -5.43 19.71
CA PRO A 65 0.91 -6.03 20.78
C PRO A 65 1.49 -7.40 20.40
N ASP A 66 0.77 -8.14 19.54
CA ASP A 66 1.16 -9.45 19.04
C ASP A 66 1.15 -9.43 17.49
N PRO A 67 2.33 -9.47 16.83
CA PRO A 67 2.45 -9.46 15.37
C PRO A 67 1.67 -10.56 14.64
N ASP A 68 1.40 -11.67 15.30
CA ASP A 68 0.68 -12.82 14.72
C ASP A 68 -0.86 -12.64 14.78
N SER A 69 -1.35 -11.62 15.48
CA SER A 69 -2.77 -11.36 15.70
C SER A 69 -3.45 -10.49 14.62
N ILE A 70 -2.82 -10.31 13.45
CA ILE A 70 -3.43 -9.55 12.35
C ILE A 70 -4.57 -10.32 11.66
N LYS A 71 -5.54 -9.61 11.08
CA LYS A 71 -6.74 -10.21 10.48
C LYS A 71 -7.00 -9.67 9.07
N PRO A 72 -7.35 -10.52 8.11
CA PRO A 72 -7.84 -10.07 6.80
C PRO A 72 -9.02 -9.11 6.92
N GLY A 73 -9.05 -8.12 6.03
CA GLY A 73 -10.04 -7.04 6.02
C GLY A 73 -9.70 -5.84 6.89
N ASN A 74 -8.72 -5.95 7.80
CA ASN A 74 -8.27 -4.82 8.59
C ASN A 74 -7.34 -3.91 7.78
N ASN A 75 -7.46 -2.61 8.04
CA ASN A 75 -6.53 -1.62 7.51
C ASN A 75 -5.29 -1.52 8.40
N LEU A 76 -4.14 -1.55 7.74
CA LEU A 76 -2.82 -1.45 8.34
C LEU A 76 -2.15 -0.19 7.81
N VAL A 77 -1.71 0.67 8.71
CA VAL A 77 -0.86 1.81 8.38
C VAL A 77 0.51 1.28 7.96
N VAL A 78 0.99 1.69 6.80
CA VAL A 78 2.26 1.24 6.20
C VAL A 78 3.06 2.44 5.67
N PRO A 79 4.39 2.34 5.56
CA PRO A 79 5.17 3.24 4.71
C PRO A 79 4.63 3.22 3.28
N CYS A 80 4.41 4.40 2.71
CA CYS A 80 3.84 4.59 1.38
C CYS A 80 4.53 5.79 0.74
N VAL A 81 5.48 5.52 -0.16
CA VAL A 81 6.34 6.51 -0.82
C VAL A 81 6.24 6.42 -2.33
#